data_AF-A0A645HVB8-F1
#
_entry.id   AF-A0A645HVB8-F1
#
_cell.length_a   1.000
_cell.length_b   1.000
_cell.length_c   1.000
_cell.angle_alpha   90.00
_cell.angle_beta   90.00
_cell.angle_gamma   90.00
#
_symmetry.space_group_name_H-M   'P 1'
#
loop_
_entity.id
_entity.type
_entity.pdbx_description
1 polymer ?
#
loop_
_entity_poly.entity_id
_entity_poly.type
_entity_poly.pdbx_seq_one_letter_code
_entity_poly.pdbx_strand_id
1 'polypeptide(L)' 'MIVSYFEWVQDLQSFFWNETEVVDKLFRIMETAYTQAVTMSRKQKISMRMAALSLGIKRVLEAKRTRGLFP' A
#
# COMPACT_ATOMS: atom_id res chain seq x y z
N MET A 1 -10.78 -1.89 -4.05
CA MET A 1 -9.90 -0.90 -3.38
C MET A 1 -8.75 -0.45 -4.27
N ILE A 2 -7.79 -1.31 -4.66
CA ILE A 2 -6.63 -0.85 -5.47
C ILE A 2 -7.07 -0.43 -6.88
N VAL A 3 -7.95 -1.21 -7.53
CA VAL A 3 -8.49 -0.85 -8.86
C VAL A 3 -9.29 0.45 -8.80
N SER A 4 -10.10 0.67 -7.77
CA SER A 4 -10.82 1.94 -7.55
C SER A 4 -9.90 3.15 -7.36
N TYR A 5 -8.72 2.95 -6.75
CA TYR A 5 -7.68 3.98 -6.69
C TYR A 5 -7.10 4.27 -8.07
N PHE A 6 -6.88 3.25 -8.89
CA PHE A 6 -6.43 3.44 -10.27
C PHE A 6 -7.48 4.12 -11.15
N GLU A 7 -8.76 3.83 -10.98
CA GLU A 7 -9.85 4.57 -11.65
C GLU A 7 -9.77 6.06 -11.32
N TRP A 8 -9.67 6.43 -10.04
CA TRP A 8 -9.51 7.82 -9.62
C TRP A 8 -8.27 8.51 -10.23
N VAL A 9 -7.12 7.81 -10.29
CA VAL A 9 -5.90 8.36 -10.91
C VAL A 9 -6.08 8.55 -12.42
N GLN A 10 -6.73 7.61 -13.11
CA GLN A 10 -6.97 7.68 -14.55
C GLN A 10 -7.95 8.82 -14.88
N ASP A 11 -9.01 9.00 -14.08
CA ASP A 11 -9.97 10.10 -14.21
C ASP A 11 -9.27 11.47 -14.08
N LEU A 12 -8.32 11.59 -13.15
CA LEU A 12 -7.54 12.82 -12.94
C LEU A 12 -6.60 13.14 -14.12
N GLN A 13 -6.12 12.12 -14.82
CA GLN A 13 -5.16 12.27 -15.93
C GLN A 13 -5.83 12.23 -17.32
N SER A 14 -7.14 11.95 -17.40
CA SER A 14 -7.88 11.72 -18.65
C SER A 14 -7.15 10.76 -19.60
N PHE A 15 -6.42 9.79 -19.02
CA PHE A 15 -5.62 8.80 -19.73
C PHE A 15 -5.93 7.44 -19.15
N PHE A 16 -6.48 6.56 -19.99
CA PHE A 16 -6.87 5.21 -19.61
C PHE A 16 -5.72 4.25 -19.89
N TRP A 17 -5.34 3.49 -18.86
CA TRP A 17 -4.38 2.39 -19.01
C TRP A 17 -5.09 1.17 -19.61
N ASN A 18 -4.34 0.36 -20.35
CA ASN A 18 -4.86 -0.93 -20.79
C ASN A 18 -4.93 -1.93 -19.62
N GLU A 19 -5.71 -3.00 -19.79
CA GLU A 19 -5.89 -4.01 -18.74
C GLU A 19 -4.56 -4.60 -18.26
N THR A 20 -3.62 -4.86 -19.18
CA THR A 20 -2.30 -5.42 -18.84
C THR A 20 -1.50 -4.47 -17.94
N GLU A 21 -1.52 -3.16 -18.22
CA GLU A 21 -0.86 -2.14 -17.41
C GLU A 21 -1.48 -2.05 -16.01
N VAL A 22 -2.81 -2.13 -15.92
CA VAL A 22 -3.53 -2.14 -14.63
C VAL A 22 -3.16 -3.38 -13.81
N VAL A 23 -3.14 -4.55 -14.44
CA VAL A 23 -2.80 -5.83 -13.81
C VAL A 23 -1.34 -5.84 -13.35
N ASP A 24 -0.40 -5.38 -14.17
CA ASP A 24 1.02 -5.30 -13.82
C ASP A 24 1.27 -4.36 -12.64
N LYS A 25 0.63 -3.18 -12.64
CA LYS A 25 0.70 -2.24 -11.52
C LYS A 25 0.11 -2.84 -10.25
N LEU A 26 -1.03 -3.50 -10.35
CA LEU A 26 -1.68 -4.20 -9.23
C LEU A 26 -0.74 -5.26 -8.64
N PHE A 27 -0.16 -6.11 -9.51
CA PHE A 27 0.73 -7.18 -9.11
C PHE A 27 1.93 -6.65 -8.33
N ARG A 28 2.61 -5.61 -8.84
CA ARG A 28 3.77 -4.99 -8.16
C ARG A 28 3.41 -4.43 -6.78
N ILE A 29 2.25 -3.80 -6.63
CA ILE A 29 1.79 -3.26 -5.34
C ILE A 29 1.52 -4.41 -4.36
N MET A 30 0.84 -5.46 -4.81
CA MET A 30 0.52 -6.62 -3.96
C MET A 30 1.78 -7.38 -3.54
N GLU A 31 2.70 -7.63 -4.46
CA GLU A 31 3.98 -8.30 -4.19
C GLU A 31 4.81 -7.51 -3.16
N THR A 32 4.87 -6.18 -3.31
CA THR A 32 5.57 -5.31 -2.36
C THR A 32 4.92 -5.37 -0.98
N ALA A 33 3.59 -5.29 -0.91
CA ALA A 33 2.86 -5.35 0.36
C ALA A 33 3.03 -6.70 1.06
N TYR A 34 2.97 -7.80 0.29
CA TYR A 34 3.18 -9.15 0.79
C TYR A 34 4.61 -9.32 1.34
N THR A 35 5.62 -8.92 0.56
CA THR A 35 7.02 -9.00 0.98
C THR A 35 7.26 -8.26 2.29
N GLN A 36 6.72 -7.04 2.43
CA GLN A 36 6.83 -6.28 3.67
C GLN A 36 6.18 -6.99 4.86
N ALA A 37 4.98 -7.56 4.67
CA ALA A 37 4.28 -8.30 5.72
C ALA A 37 5.02 -9.55 6.18
N VAL A 38 5.56 -10.34 5.22
CA VAL A 38 6.37 -11.53 5.52
C VAL A 38 7.65 -11.16 6.25
N THR A 39 8.39 -10.15 5.76
CA THR A 39 9.62 -9.69 6.40
C THR A 39 9.36 -9.22 7.83
N MET A 40 8.30 -8.45 8.06
CA MET A 40 7.94 -7.98 9.39
C MET A 40 7.51 -9.13 10.32
N SER A 41 6.68 -10.04 9.81
CA SER A 41 6.23 -11.24 10.54
C SER A 41 7.41 -12.08 11.00
N ARG A 42 8.38 -12.34 10.11
CA ARG A 42 9.61 -13.09 10.44
C ARG A 42 10.49 -12.33 11.42
N LYS A 43 10.70 -11.03 11.21
CA LYS A 43 11.55 -10.19 12.06
C LYS A 43 11.04 -10.09 13.49
N GLN A 44 9.73 -9.94 13.67
CA GLN A 44 9.09 -9.78 14.98
C GLN A 44 8.53 -11.08 15.55
N LYS A 45 8.61 -12.20 14.80
CA LYS A 45 8.03 -13.50 15.15
C LYS A 45 6.54 -13.42 15.50
N ILE A 46 5.80 -12.62 14.75
CA ILE A 46 4.34 -12.43 14.91
C ILE A 46 3.60 -13.00 13.71
N SER A 47 2.29 -13.24 13.85
CA SER A 47 1.46 -13.67 12.72
C SER A 47 1.46 -12.65 11.58
N MET A 48 1.31 -13.11 10.33
CA MET A 48 1.22 -12.22 9.17
C MET A 48 0.07 -11.20 9.29
N ARG A 49 -1.04 -11.58 9.94
CA ARG A 49 -2.15 -10.68 10.22
C ARG A 49 -1.73 -9.51 11.11
N MET A 50 -1.03 -9.79 12.21
CA MET A 50 -0.50 -8.74 13.09
C MET A 50 0.56 -7.89 12.41
N ALA A 51 1.43 -8.50 11.60
CA ALA A 51 2.45 -7.80 10.84
C ALA A 51 1.83 -6.80 9.83
N ALA A 52 0.80 -7.22 9.10
CA ALA A 52 0.07 -6.36 8.17
C ALA A 52 -0.62 -5.18 8.89
N LEU A 53 -1.25 -5.44 10.05
CA LEU A 53 -1.86 -4.38 10.87
C LEU A 53 -0.81 -3.39 11.37
N SER A 54 0.32 -3.89 11.88
CA SER A 54 1.42 -3.06 12.36
C SER A 54 2.02 -2.19 11.24
N LEU A 55 2.17 -2.74 10.03
CA LEU A 55 2.60 -1.98 8.85
C LEU A 55 1.62 -0.85 8.51
N GLY A 56 0.31 -1.12 8.55
CA GLY A 56 -0.72 -0.10 8.32
C GLY A 56 -0.64 1.05 9.33
N ILE A 57 -0.58 0.71 10.62
CA ILE A 57 -0.45 1.71 11.71
C ILE A 57 0.84 2.51 11.58
N LYS A 58 1.96 1.84 11.29
CA LYS A 58 3.27 2.48 11.14
C LYS A 58 3.26 3.52 10.02
N ARG A 59 2.66 3.21 8.86
CA ARG A 59 2.55 4.16 7.74
C ARG A 59 1.74 5.40 8.12
N VAL A 60 0.63 5.23 8.85
CA VAL A 60 -0.19 6.38 9.31
C VAL A 60 0.57 7.23 10.32
N LEU A 61 1.27 6.59 11.26
CA LEU A 61 2.10 7.27 12.25
C LEU A 61 3.23 8.07 11.60
N GLU A 62 3.91 7.48 10.61
CA GLU A 62 4.97 8.15 9.85
C GLU A 62 4.41 9.34 9.07
N ALA A 63 3.30 9.18 8.34
CA ALA A 63 2.64 10.28 7.64
C ALA A 63 2.24 11.43 8.59
N LYS A 64 1.71 11.10 9.78
CA LYS A 64 1.37 12.08 10.81
C LYS A 64 2.61 12.79 11.37
N ARG A 65 3.70 12.06 11.62
CA ARG A 65 4.98 12.65 12.08
C ARG A 65 5.58 13.58 11.05
N THR A 66 5.58 13.19 9.77
CA THR A 66 6.11 14.01 8.67
C THR A 66 5.33 15.30 8.47
N ARG A 67 4.00 15.28 8.63
CA ARG A 67 3.17 16.50 8.59
C ARG A 67 3.37 17.43 9.79
N GLY A 68 3.97 16.94 10.88
CA GLY A 68 4.01 17.63 12.16
C GLY A 68 2.65 17.65 12.86
N LEU A 69 2.66 17.94 14.16
CA LEU A 69 1.46 18.33 14.91
C LEU A 69 1.23 19.83 14.65
N PHE A 70 0.47 20.15 13.62
CA PHE A 70 -0.11 21.49 13.46
C PHE A 70 -1.55 21.48 14.00
N PRO A 71 -1.99 22.54 14.72
CA PRO A 71 -3.39 22.73 15.09
C PRO A 71 -4.32 22.78 13.87
#